data_AF-A0A2K4KVJ6-F1
#
_entry.id   AF-A0A2K4KVJ6-F1
#
_cell.length_a   1.000
_cell.length_b   1.000
_cell.length_c   1.000
_cell.angle_alpha   90.00
_cell.angle_beta   90.00
_cell.angle_gamma   90.00
#
_symmetry.space_group_name_H-M   'P 1'
#
loop_
_entity.id
_entity.type
_entity.pdbx_description
1 polymer ?
#
loop_
_entity_poly.entity_id
_entity_poly.type
_entity_poly.pdbx_seq_one_letter_code
_entity_poly.pdbx_strand_id
1 'polypeptide(L)'
;MNVTSTFNSAAILAYNNTSEAKTRSVAPDSEQTASKTRNEDSLSLSKTAADYSGSIANNAPFFPVRAGMNADALVLGVTRPGAVSSSAGKTFEEVATDARKRMDQKYAQMNAGDKPYSGSVEDRNALMGDLDRRSLNAVATNEGGQFSKDEQETARGLMQQQAQLASGHYSGPDDQKKNWKDPYANDPVGRAKAALNFLENMSPEEKNTPQWLSQHMTLADALNQYASGSKDSTDDGKKTGHFHNLAEILAGVDSDPGASKNPQNEQINNAGNAMMDRIKALTPATQ
;
A
#
# COMPACT_ATOMS: atom_id res chain seq x y z
N MET A 1 -29.44 21.02 17.41
CA MET A 1 -28.84 19.83 18.05
C MET A 1 -27.36 19.83 17.72
N ASN A 2 -26.50 20.14 18.69
CA ASN A 2 -25.05 20.10 18.51
C ASN A 2 -24.58 18.65 18.66
N VAL A 3 -24.07 18.06 17.59
CA VAL A 3 -23.37 16.77 17.64
C VAL A 3 -21.88 17.03 17.76
N THR A 4 -21.38 17.01 18.98
CA THR A 4 -19.96 17.02 19.30
C THR A 4 -19.38 15.66 18.89
N SER A 5 -18.80 15.57 17.69
CA SER A 5 -18.07 14.37 17.26
C SER A 5 -16.72 14.34 17.97
N THR A 6 -16.59 13.47 18.96
CA THR A 6 -15.33 13.22 19.66
C THR A 6 -14.49 12.28 18.79
N PHE A 7 -13.54 12.84 18.04
CA PHE A 7 -12.60 12.07 17.22
C PHE A 7 -11.56 11.38 18.12
N ASN A 8 -11.90 10.18 18.62
CA ASN A 8 -10.93 9.27 19.23
C ASN A 8 -10.35 8.35 18.15
N SER A 9 -9.41 8.85 17.35
CA SER A 9 -8.69 8.02 16.37
C SER A 9 -7.57 7.25 17.07
N ALA A 10 -7.69 5.92 17.10
CA ALA A 10 -6.69 5.00 17.67
C ALA A 10 -5.28 5.14 17.04
N ALA A 11 -5.18 5.76 15.86
CA ALA A 11 -3.91 6.13 15.23
C ALA A 11 -3.05 7.09 16.08
N ILE A 12 -3.66 7.92 16.93
CA ILE A 12 -2.93 8.83 17.84
C ILE A 12 -2.37 8.08 19.06
N LEU A 13 -3.02 7.00 19.50
CA LEU A 13 -2.59 6.23 20.67
C LEU A 13 -1.38 5.31 20.39
N ALA A 14 -1.22 4.84 19.15
CA ALA A 14 -0.10 3.97 18.79
C ALA A 14 1.27 4.68 18.80
N TYR A 15 1.31 6.01 18.68
CA TYR A 15 2.56 6.78 18.71
C TYR A 15 2.97 7.24 20.13
N ASN A 16 2.01 7.42 21.04
CA ASN A 16 2.28 7.94 22.39
C ASN A 16 3.00 6.93 23.32
N ASN A 17 3.01 5.64 22.99
CA ASN A 17 3.62 4.60 23.84
C ASN A 17 5.14 4.43 23.67
N THR A 18 5.81 5.22 22.81
CA THR A 18 7.26 5.10 22.57
C THR A 18 8.12 6.08 23.37
N SER A 19 7.52 7.03 24.09
CA SER A 19 8.24 8.07 24.85
C SER A 19 8.44 7.77 26.34
N GLU A 20 7.83 6.71 26.90
CA GLU A 20 7.90 6.43 28.35
C GLU A 20 8.97 5.40 28.78
N ALA A 21 9.75 4.86 27.86
CA ALA A 21 10.74 3.82 28.19
C ALA A 21 12.20 4.31 28.22
N LYS A 22 12.52 5.45 28.86
CA LYS A 22 13.88 5.71 29.38
C LYS A 22 13.98 6.87 30.38
N THR A 23 13.51 6.69 31.61
CA THR A 23 13.82 7.58 32.74
C THR A 23 14.64 6.86 33.81
N ARG A 24 15.97 7.08 33.78
CA ARG A 24 16.82 7.03 34.98
C ARG A 24 17.91 8.09 34.88
N SER A 25 17.66 9.20 35.59
CA SER A 25 18.57 10.08 36.35
C SER A 25 20.01 10.26 35.85
N VAL A 26 20.41 11.48 35.48
CA VAL A 26 21.08 12.51 36.34
C VAL A 26 21.15 13.83 35.52
N ALA A 27 20.87 14.97 36.14
CA ALA A 27 21.02 16.34 35.60
C ALA A 27 22.12 17.08 36.40
N PRO A 28 22.51 18.34 36.09
CA PRO A 28 22.35 19.15 34.85
C PRO A 28 23.72 19.72 34.36
N ASP A 29 23.80 20.23 33.13
CA ASP A 29 24.12 21.65 32.84
C ASP A 29 24.32 21.86 31.33
N SER A 30 23.38 22.54 30.67
CA SER A 30 23.55 23.31 29.42
C SER A 30 22.16 23.69 28.88
N GLU A 31 21.59 24.75 29.46
CA GLU A 31 20.41 25.46 28.94
C GLU A 31 20.78 26.26 27.68
N GLN A 32 20.77 25.66 26.48
CA GLN A 32 20.46 26.41 25.24
C GLN A 32 20.29 25.56 23.96
N THR A 33 19.58 24.43 24.00
CA THR A 33 19.16 23.74 22.74
C THR A 33 17.78 23.09 22.79
N ALA A 34 17.13 22.97 23.96
CA ALA A 34 15.92 22.16 24.11
C ALA A 34 14.60 22.81 23.61
N SER A 35 14.57 24.12 23.35
CA SER A 35 13.34 24.86 23.03
C SER A 35 13.07 25.02 21.52
N LYS A 36 14.09 24.88 20.67
CA LYS A 36 13.92 24.94 19.20
C LYS A 36 13.44 23.60 18.64
N THR A 37 14.00 22.50 19.13
CA THR A 37 13.66 21.13 18.69
C THR A 37 12.22 20.74 19.07
N ARG A 38 11.72 21.10 20.26
CA ARG A 38 10.34 20.75 20.66
C ARG A 38 9.25 21.43 19.82
N ASN A 39 9.47 22.67 19.40
CA ASN A 39 8.53 23.38 18.54
C ASN A 39 8.60 22.85 17.09
N GLU A 40 9.79 22.55 16.59
CA GLU A 40 9.96 21.96 15.26
C GLU A 40 9.38 20.54 15.18
N ASP A 41 9.61 19.70 16.21
CA ASP A 41 9.04 18.36 16.32
C ASP A 41 7.50 18.39 16.45
N SER A 42 6.95 19.28 17.27
CA SER A 42 5.49 19.40 17.41
C SER A 42 4.81 19.97 16.16
N LEU A 43 5.46 20.88 15.43
CA LEU A 43 4.99 21.36 14.13
C LEU A 43 5.07 20.26 13.05
N SER A 44 6.11 19.42 13.09
CA SER A 44 6.27 18.26 12.19
C SER A 44 5.23 17.16 12.45
N LEU A 45 4.98 16.83 13.72
CA LEU A 45 3.98 15.85 14.14
C LEU A 45 2.57 16.30 13.76
N SER A 46 2.24 17.57 13.99
CA SER A 46 0.93 18.13 13.62
C SER A 46 0.72 18.17 12.11
N LYS A 47 1.76 18.47 11.32
CA LYS A 47 1.69 18.37 9.85
C LYS A 47 1.50 16.94 9.38
N THR A 48 2.24 15.99 9.93
CA THR A 48 2.13 14.57 9.58
C THR A 48 0.73 14.04 9.89
N ALA A 49 0.18 14.39 11.06
CA ALA A 49 -1.19 14.03 11.44
C ALA A 49 -2.23 14.65 10.50
N ALA A 50 -2.05 15.91 10.10
CA ALA A 50 -2.93 16.56 9.13
C ALA A 50 -2.87 15.88 7.75
N ASP A 51 -1.68 15.52 7.27
CA ASP A 51 -1.49 14.82 6.00
C ASP A 51 -2.14 13.42 6.02
N TYR A 52 -2.06 12.71 7.15
CA TYR A 52 -2.70 11.41 7.34
C TYR A 52 -4.21 11.54 7.36
N SER A 53 -4.73 12.50 8.12
CA SER A 53 -6.17 12.78 8.19
C SER A 53 -6.73 13.15 6.82
N GLY A 54 -6.05 14.01 6.06
CA GLY A 54 -6.44 14.37 4.70
C GLY A 54 -6.41 13.17 3.75
N SER A 55 -5.38 12.32 3.85
CA SER A 55 -5.28 11.10 3.05
C SER A 55 -6.44 10.12 3.29
N ILE A 56 -6.80 9.92 4.57
CA ILE A 56 -7.91 9.06 4.97
C ILE A 56 -9.22 9.65 4.47
N ALA A 57 -9.47 10.94 4.74
CA ALA A 57 -10.72 11.60 4.34
C ALA A 57 -10.96 11.54 2.82
N ASN A 58 -9.91 11.72 2.01
CA ASN A 58 -10.03 11.72 0.55
C ASN A 58 -10.32 10.33 -0.04
N ASN A 59 -9.91 9.26 0.63
CA ASN A 59 -10.03 7.89 0.11
C ASN A 59 -11.10 7.06 0.83
N ALA A 60 -11.58 7.48 2.00
CA ALA A 60 -12.59 6.77 2.78
C ALA A 60 -13.86 6.38 1.99
N PRO A 61 -14.39 7.20 1.06
CA PRO A 61 -15.55 6.81 0.25
C PRO A 61 -15.33 5.54 -0.59
N PHE A 62 -14.08 5.20 -0.93
CA PHE A 62 -13.74 4.02 -1.73
C PHE A 62 -13.62 2.75 -0.88
N PHE A 63 -13.60 2.87 0.44
CA PHE A 63 -13.53 1.76 1.39
C PHE A 63 -14.72 1.82 2.35
N PRO A 64 -15.95 1.56 1.87
CA PRO A 64 -17.11 1.57 2.76
C PRO A 64 -16.93 0.51 3.84
N VAL A 65 -17.31 0.85 5.07
CA VAL A 65 -17.22 -0.04 6.23
C VAL A 65 -18.56 -0.11 6.93
N ARG A 66 -18.74 -1.17 7.70
CA ARG A 66 -19.89 -1.31 8.59
C ARG A 66 -19.97 -0.12 9.56
N ALA A 67 -21.19 0.35 9.83
CA ALA A 67 -21.41 1.43 10.78
C ALA A 67 -20.78 1.10 12.16
N GLY A 68 -20.05 2.06 12.72
CA GLY A 68 -19.33 1.88 13.99
C GLY A 68 -17.97 1.17 13.89
N MET A 69 -17.51 0.84 12.67
CA MET A 69 -16.17 0.34 12.40
C MET A 69 -15.37 1.35 11.56
N ASN A 70 -14.04 1.20 11.52
CA ASN A 70 -13.12 2.09 10.80
C ASN A 70 -12.27 1.29 9.81
N ALA A 71 -11.74 1.99 8.81
CA ALA A 71 -10.77 1.46 7.84
C ALA A 71 -9.51 2.33 7.74
N ASP A 72 -9.22 3.18 8.73
CA ASP A 72 -8.18 4.20 8.63
C ASP A 72 -6.81 3.66 8.19
N ALA A 73 -6.35 2.52 8.73
CA ALA A 73 -5.07 1.93 8.36
C ALA A 73 -5.10 1.38 6.92
N LEU A 74 -6.20 0.74 6.55
CA LEU A 74 -6.46 0.28 5.19
C LEU A 74 -6.49 1.45 4.18
N VAL A 75 -7.21 2.53 4.50
CA VAL A 75 -7.34 3.70 3.63
C VAL A 75 -6.01 4.46 3.51
N LEU A 76 -5.27 4.59 4.61
CA LEU A 76 -3.96 5.25 4.63
C LEU A 76 -2.95 4.56 3.70
N GLY A 77 -3.09 3.25 3.48
CA GLY A 77 -2.24 2.50 2.56
C GLY A 77 -2.33 2.93 1.10
N VAL A 78 -3.35 3.73 0.70
CA VAL A 78 -3.41 4.34 -0.65
C VAL A 78 -2.29 5.36 -0.84
N THR A 79 -2.10 6.27 0.11
CA THR A 79 -1.13 7.38 -0.03
C THR A 79 0.17 7.13 0.70
N ARG A 80 0.17 6.21 1.68
CA ARG A 80 1.32 5.86 2.51
C ARG A 80 1.44 4.32 2.61
N PRO A 81 1.78 3.61 1.52
CA PRO A 81 1.87 2.13 1.53
C PRO A 81 2.90 1.58 2.52
N GLY A 82 3.88 2.39 2.95
CA GLY A 82 4.89 2.03 3.94
C GLY A 82 4.58 2.51 5.36
N ALA A 83 3.43 3.17 5.58
CA ALA A 83 3.03 3.53 6.93
C ALA A 83 2.77 2.26 7.76
N VAL A 84 3.38 2.22 8.94
CA VAL A 84 3.24 1.11 9.89
C VAL A 84 2.35 1.54 11.05
N SER A 85 1.38 0.70 11.38
CA SER A 85 0.52 0.81 12.56
C SER A 85 0.43 -0.55 13.25
N SER A 86 -0.36 -1.48 12.72
CA SER A 86 -0.47 -2.86 13.22
C SER A 86 0.85 -3.62 13.11
N SER A 87 1.73 -3.28 12.16
CA SER A 87 3.01 -3.95 11.94
C SER A 87 4.23 -3.29 12.59
N ALA A 88 4.04 -2.17 13.30
CA ALA A 88 5.15 -1.38 13.84
C ALA A 88 6.02 -2.20 14.82
N GLY A 89 7.33 -2.21 14.57
CA GLY A 89 8.33 -2.86 15.42
C GLY A 89 8.32 -4.39 15.41
N LYS A 90 7.57 -5.03 14.50
CA LYS A 90 7.37 -6.48 14.45
C LYS A 90 8.15 -7.16 13.33
N THR A 91 8.61 -8.39 13.55
CA THR A 91 9.03 -9.30 12.48
C THR A 91 7.84 -9.69 11.60
N PHE A 92 8.07 -10.22 10.39
CA PHE A 92 6.96 -10.56 9.50
C PHE A 92 6.05 -11.67 10.07
N GLU A 93 6.63 -12.65 10.78
CA GLU A 93 5.87 -13.67 11.51
C GLU A 93 5.00 -13.05 12.61
N GLU A 94 5.56 -12.13 13.42
CA GLU A 94 4.81 -11.42 14.45
C GLU A 94 3.70 -10.54 13.87
N VAL A 95 3.93 -9.93 12.70
CA VAL A 95 2.90 -9.19 11.95
C VAL A 95 1.74 -10.12 11.60
N ALA A 96 2.02 -11.31 11.11
CA ALA A 96 1.01 -12.29 10.75
C ALA A 96 0.17 -12.71 11.97
N THR A 97 0.83 -13.04 13.09
CA THR A 97 0.13 -13.39 14.34
C THR A 97 -0.72 -12.23 14.88
N ASP A 98 -0.22 -10.99 14.85
CA ASP A 98 -1.00 -9.82 15.27
C ASP A 98 -2.20 -9.57 14.34
N ALA A 99 -2.02 -9.74 13.03
CA ALA A 99 -3.09 -9.62 12.04
C ALA A 99 -4.21 -10.65 12.29
N ARG A 100 -3.87 -11.94 12.48
CA ARG A 100 -4.84 -12.99 12.82
C ARG A 100 -5.65 -12.64 14.07
N LYS A 101 -4.97 -12.20 15.14
CA LYS A 101 -5.61 -11.79 16.39
C LYS A 101 -6.59 -10.63 16.18
N ARG A 102 -6.21 -9.61 15.41
CA ARG A 102 -7.08 -8.46 15.10
C ARG A 102 -8.30 -8.89 14.28
N MET A 103 -8.09 -9.75 13.28
CA MET A 103 -9.16 -10.29 12.46
C MET A 103 -10.15 -11.11 13.30
N ASP A 104 -9.67 -11.95 14.21
CA ASP A 104 -10.51 -12.70 15.15
C ASP A 104 -11.34 -11.79 16.04
N GLN A 105 -10.75 -10.70 16.54
CA GLN A 105 -11.46 -9.69 17.31
C GLN A 105 -12.56 -9.01 16.48
N LYS A 106 -12.28 -8.67 15.21
CA LYS A 106 -13.28 -8.07 14.31
C LYS A 106 -14.40 -9.06 13.97
N TYR A 107 -14.08 -10.32 13.72
CA TYR A 107 -15.09 -11.36 13.54
C TYR A 107 -16.00 -11.48 14.75
N ALA A 108 -15.42 -11.57 15.96
CA ALA A 108 -16.19 -11.63 17.19
C ALA A 108 -17.08 -10.39 17.38
N GLN A 109 -16.54 -9.19 17.12
CA GLN A 109 -17.30 -7.94 17.20
C GLN A 109 -18.46 -7.91 16.20
N MET A 110 -18.23 -8.33 14.95
CA MET A 110 -19.27 -8.37 13.91
C MET A 110 -20.35 -9.41 14.22
N ASN A 111 -19.97 -10.58 14.74
CA ASN A 111 -20.89 -11.67 15.07
C ASN A 111 -21.68 -11.43 16.35
N ALA A 112 -21.20 -10.56 17.25
CA ALA A 112 -21.94 -10.15 18.44
C ALA A 112 -23.00 -9.06 18.16
N GLY A 113 -22.92 -8.38 17.03
CA GLY A 113 -23.87 -7.32 16.65
C GLY A 113 -25.15 -7.86 15.98
N ASP A 114 -26.08 -6.95 15.68
CA ASP A 114 -27.39 -7.28 15.09
C ASP A 114 -27.31 -7.92 13.69
N LYS A 115 -26.16 -7.78 13.02
CA LYS A 115 -25.89 -8.35 11.70
C LYS A 115 -24.59 -9.14 11.77
N PRO A 116 -24.62 -10.49 11.80
CA PRO A 116 -23.40 -11.29 11.75
C PRO A 116 -22.56 -11.01 10.49
N TYR A 117 -21.30 -11.45 10.49
CA TYR A 117 -20.45 -11.33 9.31
C TYR A 117 -21.08 -12.07 8.13
N SER A 118 -21.23 -11.36 7.01
CA SER A 118 -21.85 -11.87 5.79
C SER A 118 -20.88 -11.97 4.61
N GLY A 119 -19.68 -11.39 4.75
CA GLY A 119 -18.71 -11.28 3.66
C GLY A 119 -19.03 -10.20 2.64
N SER A 120 -19.90 -9.23 2.98
CA SER A 120 -20.12 -8.03 2.16
C SER A 120 -18.84 -7.19 2.02
N VAL A 121 -18.83 -6.23 1.09
CA VAL A 121 -17.68 -5.32 0.92
C VAL A 121 -17.40 -4.56 2.23
N GLU A 122 -18.44 -4.08 2.89
CA GLU A 122 -18.34 -3.38 4.17
C GLU A 122 -17.76 -4.25 5.28
N ASP A 123 -18.18 -5.51 5.33
CA ASP A 123 -17.69 -6.49 6.30
C ASP A 123 -16.21 -6.85 6.03
N ARG A 124 -15.82 -7.02 4.76
CA ARG A 124 -14.43 -7.30 4.36
C ARG A 124 -13.52 -6.11 4.66
N ASN A 125 -13.96 -4.89 4.35
CA ASN A 125 -13.23 -3.67 4.66
C ASN A 125 -13.12 -3.45 6.17
N ALA A 126 -14.17 -3.76 6.94
CA ALA A 126 -14.14 -3.64 8.39
C ALA A 126 -13.25 -4.69 9.06
N LEU A 127 -13.24 -5.94 8.54
CA LEU A 127 -12.36 -7.01 8.99
C LEU A 127 -10.88 -6.63 8.85
N MET A 128 -10.53 -6.02 7.71
CA MET A 128 -9.16 -5.67 7.35
C MET A 128 -8.80 -4.21 7.69
N GLY A 129 -9.75 -3.43 8.20
CA GLY A 129 -9.66 -1.97 8.27
C GLY A 129 -8.58 -1.43 9.20
N ASP A 130 -8.21 -2.21 10.22
CA ASP A 130 -7.15 -1.91 11.18
C ASP A 130 -5.78 -2.50 10.79
N LEU A 131 -5.70 -3.17 9.64
CA LEU A 131 -4.46 -3.73 9.13
C LEU A 131 -3.78 -2.70 8.22
N ASP A 132 -2.54 -2.33 8.55
CA ASP A 132 -1.67 -1.63 7.60
C ASP A 132 -1.30 -2.54 6.41
N ARG A 133 -0.76 -1.95 5.33
CA ARG A 133 -0.45 -2.69 4.11
C ARG A 133 0.52 -3.85 4.32
N ARG A 134 1.51 -3.71 5.22
CA ARG A 134 2.44 -4.80 5.56
C ARG A 134 1.71 -5.97 6.24
N SER A 135 0.73 -5.66 7.10
CA SER A 135 -0.14 -6.67 7.71
C SER A 135 -1.08 -7.31 6.68
N LEU A 136 -1.63 -6.53 5.74
CA LEU A 136 -2.37 -7.09 4.60
C LEU A 136 -1.50 -8.02 3.76
N ASN A 137 -0.22 -7.70 3.57
CA ASN A 137 0.71 -8.57 2.84
C ASN A 137 0.93 -9.91 3.56
N ALA A 138 1.07 -9.89 4.89
CA ALA A 138 1.17 -11.12 5.69
C ALA A 138 -0.08 -12.00 5.53
N VAL A 139 -1.27 -11.39 5.54
CA VAL A 139 -2.53 -12.10 5.25
C VAL A 139 -2.54 -12.64 3.81
N ALA A 140 -2.22 -11.80 2.83
CA ALA A 140 -2.29 -12.11 1.40
C ALA A 140 -1.34 -13.24 0.96
N THR A 141 -0.17 -13.33 1.61
CA THR A 141 0.86 -14.36 1.38
C THR A 141 0.70 -15.59 2.25
N ASN A 142 -0.31 -15.58 3.13
CA ASN A 142 -0.55 -16.63 4.13
C ASN A 142 0.66 -16.88 5.04
N GLU A 143 1.32 -15.82 5.50
CA GLU A 143 2.46 -15.92 6.40
C GLU A 143 2.08 -16.70 7.66
N GLY A 144 2.87 -17.73 7.97
CA GLY A 144 2.59 -18.65 9.08
C GLY A 144 1.40 -19.62 8.87
N GLY A 145 0.75 -19.63 7.70
CA GLY A 145 -0.27 -20.62 7.35
C GLY A 145 -1.61 -20.48 8.08
N GLN A 146 -1.90 -19.31 8.66
CA GLN A 146 -3.04 -19.08 9.57
C GLN A 146 -4.25 -18.39 8.94
N PHE A 147 -4.22 -18.11 7.63
CA PHE A 147 -5.27 -17.39 6.92
C PHE A 147 -5.96 -18.28 5.90
N SER A 148 -7.28 -18.21 5.87
CA SER A 148 -8.12 -18.88 4.87
C SER A 148 -7.92 -18.28 3.47
N LYS A 149 -8.30 -19.02 2.43
CA LYS A 149 -8.20 -18.56 1.04
C LYS A 149 -8.97 -17.26 0.81
N ASP A 150 -10.18 -17.16 1.36
CA ASP A 150 -11.04 -15.98 1.21
C ASP A 150 -10.44 -14.74 1.88
N GLU A 151 -9.79 -14.91 3.04
CA GLU A 151 -9.07 -13.83 3.73
C GLU A 151 -7.86 -13.37 2.90
N GLN A 152 -7.10 -14.32 2.34
CA GLN A 152 -5.96 -14.01 1.46
C GLN A 152 -6.41 -13.26 0.19
N GLU A 153 -7.49 -13.72 -0.46
CA GLU A 153 -8.06 -13.07 -1.65
C GLU A 153 -8.57 -11.67 -1.34
N THR A 154 -9.25 -11.50 -0.21
CA THR A 154 -9.70 -10.20 0.27
C THR A 154 -8.51 -9.26 0.49
N ALA A 155 -7.46 -9.72 1.17
CA ALA A 155 -6.26 -8.91 1.40
C ALA A 155 -5.56 -8.51 0.08
N ARG A 156 -5.41 -9.45 -0.87
CA ARG A 156 -4.86 -9.15 -2.21
C ARG A 156 -5.71 -8.11 -2.95
N GLY A 157 -7.04 -8.27 -2.95
CA GLY A 157 -7.94 -7.33 -3.60
C GLY A 157 -7.85 -5.92 -3.01
N LEU A 158 -7.75 -5.81 -1.69
CA LEU A 158 -7.56 -4.52 -1.01
C LEU A 158 -6.21 -3.89 -1.31
N MET A 159 -5.14 -4.69 -1.35
CA MET A 159 -3.81 -4.20 -1.74
C MET A 159 -3.78 -3.72 -3.20
N GLN A 160 -4.51 -4.38 -4.11
CA GLN A 160 -4.68 -3.94 -5.49
C GLN A 160 -5.51 -2.66 -5.59
N GLN A 161 -6.60 -2.56 -4.84
CA GLN A 161 -7.42 -1.34 -4.75
C GLN A 161 -6.60 -0.14 -4.28
N GLN A 162 -5.75 -0.32 -3.25
CA GLN A 162 -4.83 0.71 -2.79
C GLN A 162 -3.90 1.20 -3.92
N ALA A 163 -3.29 0.27 -4.66
CA ALA A 163 -2.37 0.58 -5.76
C ALA A 163 -3.10 1.29 -6.93
N GLN A 164 -4.32 0.86 -7.25
CA GLN A 164 -5.15 1.49 -8.28
C GLN A 164 -5.45 2.95 -7.91
N LEU A 165 -5.98 3.19 -6.71
CA LEU A 165 -6.30 4.54 -6.27
C LEU A 165 -5.05 5.44 -6.20
N ALA A 166 -3.91 4.90 -5.74
CA ALA A 166 -2.64 5.62 -5.66
C ALA A 166 -2.10 6.07 -7.03
N SER A 167 -2.36 5.30 -8.08
CA SER A 167 -1.95 5.59 -9.45
C SER A 167 -3.04 6.29 -10.27
N GLY A 168 -4.11 6.75 -9.62
CA GLY A 168 -5.22 7.45 -10.29
C GLY A 168 -6.05 6.53 -11.19
N HIS A 169 -6.27 5.29 -10.77
CA HIS A 169 -7.27 4.39 -11.31
C HIS A 169 -8.41 4.24 -10.31
N TYR A 170 -9.64 4.41 -10.79
CA TYR A 170 -10.79 4.22 -9.95
C TYR A 170 -10.89 2.77 -9.46
N SER A 171 -11.04 2.60 -8.15
CA SER A 171 -11.31 1.31 -7.54
C SER A 171 -12.11 1.51 -6.26
N GLY A 172 -13.37 1.06 -6.27
CA GLY A 172 -14.32 1.28 -5.20
C GLY A 172 -15.77 1.03 -5.63
N PRO A 173 -16.75 1.35 -4.77
CA PRO A 173 -18.17 1.11 -5.03
C PRO A 173 -18.72 1.84 -6.26
N ASP A 174 -19.58 1.24 -7.07
CA ASP A 174 -20.05 1.85 -8.33
C ASP A 174 -20.71 3.24 -8.16
N ASP A 175 -21.39 3.47 -7.03
CA ASP A 175 -22.05 4.73 -6.71
C ASP A 175 -21.07 5.89 -6.48
N GLN A 176 -19.81 5.59 -6.12
CA GLN A 176 -18.74 6.59 -5.95
C GLN A 176 -18.01 6.93 -7.25
N LYS A 177 -18.15 6.10 -8.30
CA LYS A 177 -17.46 6.27 -9.57
C LYS A 177 -17.75 7.61 -10.24
N LYS A 178 -19.00 8.06 -10.17
CA LYS A 178 -19.44 9.36 -10.72
C LYS A 178 -18.83 10.58 -10.02
N ASN A 179 -18.41 10.41 -8.75
CA ASN A 179 -17.85 11.48 -7.93
C ASN A 179 -16.31 11.48 -7.98
N TRP A 180 -15.71 10.40 -8.50
CA TRP A 180 -14.28 10.27 -8.61
C TRP A 180 -13.73 11.12 -9.74
N LYS A 181 -12.64 11.82 -9.46
CA LYS A 181 -11.87 12.60 -10.44
C LYS A 181 -10.48 12.01 -10.52
N ASP A 182 -10.09 11.65 -11.73
CA ASP A 182 -8.73 11.18 -12.02
C ASP A 182 -7.73 12.32 -11.78
N PRO A 183 -6.85 12.23 -10.78
CA PRO A 183 -5.86 13.28 -10.48
C PRO A 183 -4.79 13.40 -11.57
N TYR A 184 -4.65 12.38 -12.43
CA TYR A 184 -3.69 12.32 -13.51
C TYR A 184 -4.39 12.31 -14.87
N ALA A 185 -5.61 12.83 -14.96
CA ALA A 185 -6.31 13.02 -16.22
C ALA A 185 -5.44 13.86 -17.17
N ASN A 186 -4.97 13.25 -18.25
CA ASN A 186 -4.03 13.83 -19.22
C ASN A 186 -2.59 14.04 -18.72
N ASP A 187 -2.19 13.40 -17.62
CA ASP A 187 -0.81 13.39 -17.11
C ASP A 187 -0.28 11.95 -16.93
N PRO A 188 0.00 11.24 -18.03
CA PRO A 188 0.49 9.86 -17.97
C PRO A 188 1.85 9.74 -17.28
N VAL A 189 2.68 10.78 -17.33
CA VAL A 189 3.98 10.82 -16.64
C VAL A 189 3.78 10.97 -15.13
N GLY A 190 2.88 11.86 -14.70
CA GLY A 190 2.51 12.02 -13.30
C GLY A 190 1.93 10.73 -12.72
N ARG A 191 1.07 10.04 -13.46
CA ARG A 191 0.57 8.71 -13.10
C ARG A 191 1.70 7.69 -12.91
N ALA A 192 2.60 7.58 -13.87
CA ALA A 192 3.73 6.64 -13.79
C ALA A 192 4.67 6.96 -12.62
N LYS A 193 4.91 8.24 -12.33
CA LYS A 193 5.66 8.68 -11.14
C LYS A 193 4.94 8.33 -9.84
N ALA A 194 3.62 8.49 -9.77
CA ALA A 194 2.83 8.12 -8.62
C ALA A 194 2.87 6.61 -8.37
N ALA A 195 2.76 5.81 -9.44
CA ALA A 195 2.90 4.37 -9.39
C ALA A 195 4.29 3.92 -8.91
N LEU A 196 5.36 4.52 -9.46
CA LEU A 196 6.73 4.24 -9.03
C LEU A 196 6.94 4.61 -7.56
N ASN A 197 6.50 5.80 -7.16
CA ASN A 197 6.58 6.24 -5.76
C ASN A 197 5.85 5.29 -4.81
N PHE A 198 4.68 4.78 -5.22
CA PHE A 198 3.94 3.78 -4.46
C PHE A 198 4.76 2.50 -4.25
N LEU A 199 5.34 1.94 -5.32
CA LEU A 199 6.22 0.76 -5.27
C LEU A 199 7.46 0.99 -4.39
N GLU A 200 8.10 2.15 -4.52
CA GLU A 200 9.27 2.56 -3.73
C GLU A 200 8.96 2.72 -2.24
N ASN A 201 7.69 2.92 -1.87
CA ASN A 201 7.25 3.07 -0.49
C ASN A 201 6.55 1.83 0.08
N MET A 202 6.47 0.72 -0.67
CA MET A 202 5.94 -0.56 -0.15
C MET A 202 6.79 -1.15 0.98
N SER A 203 6.23 -2.16 1.66
CA SER A 203 6.90 -2.91 2.71
C SER A 203 8.17 -3.65 2.20
N PRO A 204 9.16 -3.92 3.07
CA PRO A 204 10.34 -4.69 2.70
C PRO A 204 10.01 -6.06 2.10
N GLU A 205 8.98 -6.73 2.63
CA GLU A 205 8.56 -8.06 2.18
C GLU A 205 7.98 -8.02 0.76
N GLU A 206 7.18 -7.00 0.42
CA GLU A 206 6.69 -6.79 -0.95
C GLU A 206 7.83 -6.49 -1.93
N LYS A 207 8.80 -5.65 -1.51
CA LYS A 207 9.95 -5.26 -2.33
C LYS A 207 10.92 -6.40 -2.63
N ASN A 208 10.91 -7.44 -1.79
CA ASN A 208 11.76 -8.61 -2.00
C ASN A 208 11.18 -9.64 -2.98
N THR A 209 10.11 -9.29 -3.70
CA THR A 209 9.47 -10.18 -4.67
C THR A 209 9.94 -9.92 -6.10
N PRO A 210 10.07 -10.97 -6.95
CA PRO A 210 10.37 -10.78 -8.38
C PRO A 210 9.33 -9.91 -9.10
N GLN A 211 8.06 -10.02 -8.69
CA GLN A 211 6.96 -9.25 -9.26
C GLN A 211 7.14 -7.75 -9.03
N TRP A 212 7.50 -7.35 -7.81
CA TRP A 212 7.81 -5.96 -7.50
C TRP A 212 8.98 -5.44 -8.34
N LEU A 213 10.06 -6.23 -8.47
CA LEU A 213 11.24 -5.83 -9.24
C LEU A 213 10.88 -5.58 -10.71
N SER A 214 10.12 -6.50 -11.34
CA SER A 214 9.63 -6.36 -12.71
C SER A 214 8.79 -5.10 -12.89
N GLN A 215 7.85 -4.85 -11.98
CA GLN A 215 6.99 -3.66 -11.99
C GLN A 215 7.78 -2.36 -11.85
N HIS A 216 8.71 -2.33 -10.89
CA HIS A 216 9.55 -1.18 -10.61
C HIS A 216 10.45 -0.86 -11.81
N MET A 217 11.14 -1.85 -12.36
CA MET A 217 12.02 -1.66 -13.52
C MET A 217 11.24 -1.20 -14.77
N THR A 218 10.10 -1.83 -15.06
CA THR A 218 9.25 -1.46 -16.21
C THR A 218 8.83 0.01 -16.14
N LEU A 219 8.38 0.49 -14.97
CA LEU A 219 7.99 1.88 -14.79
C LEU A 219 9.18 2.85 -14.84
N ALA A 220 10.30 2.48 -14.21
CA ALA A 220 11.51 3.28 -14.23
C ALA A 220 12.06 3.45 -15.65
N ASP A 221 12.11 2.36 -16.43
CA ASP A 221 12.58 2.38 -17.82
C ASP A 221 11.65 3.19 -18.72
N ALA A 222 10.32 3.04 -18.59
CA ALA A 222 9.36 3.84 -19.33
C ALA A 222 9.51 5.35 -19.05
N LEU A 223 9.72 5.73 -17.79
CA LEU A 223 9.99 7.11 -17.39
C LEU A 223 11.31 7.63 -17.96
N ASN A 224 12.37 6.81 -17.94
CA ASN A 224 13.68 7.15 -18.50
C ASN A 224 13.63 7.33 -20.01
N GLN A 225 12.95 6.45 -20.74
CA GLN A 225 12.76 6.56 -22.20
C GLN A 225 11.97 7.82 -22.58
N TYR A 226 10.93 8.16 -21.80
CA TYR A 226 10.18 9.39 -21.99
C TYR A 226 11.05 10.63 -21.75
N ALA A 227 11.91 10.60 -20.73
CA ALA A 227 12.80 11.71 -20.38
C ALA A 227 13.96 11.89 -21.38
N SER A 228 14.51 10.80 -21.91
CA SER A 228 15.59 10.82 -22.92
C SER A 228 15.09 11.16 -24.33
N GLY A 229 13.77 11.23 -24.52
CA GLY A 229 13.16 11.48 -25.82
C GLY A 229 13.40 10.33 -26.80
N SER A 230 13.49 9.09 -26.29
CA SER A 230 13.77 7.91 -27.11
C SER A 230 12.79 7.84 -28.29
N LYS A 231 13.32 8.11 -29.49
CA LYS A 231 12.65 7.94 -30.77
C LYS A 231 12.92 6.51 -31.20
N ASP A 232 12.04 5.60 -30.83
CA ASP A 232 12.04 4.26 -31.39
C ASP A 232 10.58 3.84 -31.55
N SER A 233 10.00 3.60 -32.72
CA SER A 233 10.29 3.90 -34.12
C SER A 233 8.91 3.92 -34.80
N THR A 234 8.74 4.76 -35.84
CA THR A 234 7.53 4.90 -36.69
C THR A 234 6.23 5.40 -36.03
N ASP A 235 6.18 6.63 -35.49
CA ASP A 235 4.96 7.47 -35.60
C ASP A 235 5.22 8.96 -35.26
N ASP A 236 5.07 9.84 -36.26
CA ASP A 236 4.65 11.25 -36.20
C ASP A 236 5.08 12.18 -35.04
N GLY A 237 6.29 12.06 -34.52
CA GLY A 237 6.89 13.11 -33.65
C GLY A 237 6.18 13.35 -32.32
N LYS A 238 5.29 12.43 -31.90
CA LYS A 238 4.72 12.42 -30.55
C LYS A 238 5.68 11.66 -29.62
N LYS A 239 5.84 12.14 -28.39
CA LYS A 239 6.60 11.43 -27.36
C LYS A 239 5.84 10.16 -26.98
N THR A 240 6.15 9.03 -27.59
CA THR A 240 5.46 7.75 -27.39
C THR A 240 6.14 6.93 -26.30
N GLY A 241 6.05 7.37 -25.05
CA GLY A 241 6.16 6.44 -23.92
C GLY A 241 4.79 5.82 -23.70
N HIS A 242 4.59 4.54 -24.03
CA HIS A 242 3.38 3.84 -23.60
C HIS A 242 3.53 3.51 -22.12
N PHE A 243 2.76 4.19 -21.27
CA PHE A 243 2.72 3.91 -19.84
C PHE A 243 1.61 2.88 -19.59
N HIS A 244 1.99 1.60 -19.49
CA HIS A 244 1.08 0.57 -19.00
C HIS A 244 0.52 1.00 -17.64
N ASN A 245 -0.78 0.76 -17.40
CA ASN A 245 -1.33 1.14 -16.11
C ASN A 245 -0.86 0.18 -15.01
N LEU A 246 -0.63 0.69 -13.80
CA LEU A 246 -0.11 -0.11 -12.68
C LEU A 246 -1.00 -1.32 -12.37
N ALA A 247 -2.31 -1.24 -12.67
CA ALA A 247 -3.26 -2.33 -12.49
C ALA A 247 -3.06 -3.48 -13.49
N GLU A 248 -2.72 -3.20 -14.75
CA GLU A 248 -2.38 -4.17 -15.79
C GLU A 248 -1.06 -4.88 -15.46
N ILE A 249 -0.08 -4.09 -15.00
CA ILE A 249 1.21 -4.63 -14.53
C ILE A 249 1.05 -5.42 -13.21
N LEU A 250 0.06 -5.09 -12.36
CA LEU A 250 -0.26 -5.87 -11.14
C LEU A 250 -1.13 -7.10 -11.39
N ALA A 251 -1.98 -7.10 -12.41
CA ALA A 251 -2.89 -8.20 -12.73
C ALA A 251 -2.24 -9.29 -13.60
N GLY A 252 -1.05 -9.04 -14.18
CA GLY A 252 -0.41 -9.96 -15.11
C GLY A 252 -1.21 -10.17 -16.40
N VAL A 253 -2.06 -9.20 -16.76
CA VAL A 253 -2.91 -9.27 -17.95
C VAL A 253 -2.19 -8.57 -19.09
N ASP A 254 -1.77 -9.36 -20.09
CA ASP A 254 -1.59 -8.88 -21.46
C ASP A 254 -2.93 -8.33 -21.95
N SER A 255 -3.16 -7.04 -21.74
CA SER A 255 -4.34 -6.34 -22.26
C SER A 255 -4.18 -6.03 -23.75
N ASP A 256 -3.86 -7.03 -24.56
CA ASP A 256 -4.04 -6.95 -26.01
C ASP A 256 -4.22 -8.36 -26.61
N PRO A 257 -5.43 -8.71 -27.11
CA PRO A 257 -5.62 -9.92 -27.91
C PRO A 257 -4.77 -9.91 -29.21
N GLY A 258 -4.13 -8.79 -29.57
CA GLY A 258 -3.22 -8.61 -30.70
C GLY A 258 -1.72 -8.68 -30.39
N ALA A 259 -1.27 -8.51 -29.14
CA ALA A 259 0.16 -8.41 -28.80
C ALA A 259 0.86 -9.76 -28.59
N SER A 260 0.11 -10.86 -28.58
CA SER A 260 0.61 -12.24 -28.40
C SER A 260 1.60 -12.70 -29.50
N LYS A 261 1.95 -11.85 -30.47
CA LYS A 261 2.92 -12.18 -31.53
C LYS A 261 4.22 -11.38 -31.48
N ASN A 262 4.54 -10.68 -30.39
CA ASN A 262 5.80 -9.98 -30.30
C ASN A 262 6.88 -10.84 -29.59
N PRO A 263 7.90 -11.36 -30.30
CA PRO A 263 8.92 -12.25 -29.74
C PRO A 263 9.78 -11.61 -28.63
N GLN A 264 9.69 -10.30 -28.42
CA GLN A 264 10.30 -9.61 -27.28
C GLN A 264 9.63 -9.92 -25.93
N ASN A 265 8.32 -10.20 -25.86
CA ASN A 265 7.65 -10.53 -24.59
C ASN A 265 7.97 -11.95 -24.11
N GLU A 266 8.20 -12.90 -25.03
CA GLU A 266 8.74 -14.22 -24.68
C GLU A 266 10.18 -14.15 -24.12
N GLN A 267 10.97 -13.16 -24.57
CA GLN A 267 12.31 -12.91 -24.04
C GLN A 267 12.30 -12.36 -22.62
N ILE A 268 11.33 -11.53 -22.24
CA ILE A 268 11.23 -10.95 -20.88
C ILE A 268 10.80 -12.02 -19.88
N ASN A 269 9.84 -12.87 -20.24
CA ASN A 269 9.42 -14.00 -19.41
C ASN A 269 10.52 -15.07 -19.27
N ASN A 270 11.33 -15.28 -20.31
CA ASN A 270 12.52 -16.13 -20.24
C ASN A 270 13.72 -15.45 -19.54
N ALA A 271 13.81 -14.13 -19.53
CA ALA A 271 14.90 -13.41 -18.86
C ALA A 271 14.78 -13.52 -17.33
N GLY A 272 13.56 -13.50 -16.77
CA GLY A 272 13.34 -13.74 -15.35
C GLY A 272 13.79 -15.13 -14.90
N ASN A 273 13.49 -16.16 -15.70
CA ASN A 273 13.94 -17.53 -15.46
C ASN A 273 15.45 -17.70 -15.69
N ALA A 274 16.01 -17.10 -16.75
CA ALA A 274 17.44 -17.17 -17.06
C ALA A 274 18.30 -16.40 -16.03
N MET A 275 17.78 -15.34 -15.43
CA MET A 275 18.44 -14.62 -14.34
C MET A 275 18.42 -15.44 -13.05
N MET A 276 17.31 -16.12 -12.73
CA MET A 276 17.24 -17.04 -11.59
C MET A 276 18.15 -18.26 -11.75
N ASP A 277 18.26 -18.82 -12.96
CA ASP A 277 19.20 -19.91 -13.24
C ASP A 277 20.66 -19.45 -13.16
N ARG A 278 20.97 -18.21 -13.56
CA ARG A 278 22.29 -17.60 -13.34
C ARG A 278 22.59 -17.33 -11.87
N ILE A 279 21.60 -16.91 -11.08
CA ILE A 279 21.76 -16.70 -9.63
C ILE A 279 21.96 -18.05 -8.92
N LYS A 280 21.22 -19.10 -9.29
CA LYS A 280 21.46 -20.48 -8.82
C LYS A 280 22.82 -21.02 -9.22
N ALA A 281 23.30 -20.70 -10.41
CA ALA A 281 24.63 -21.09 -10.88
C ALA A 281 25.79 -20.34 -10.19
N LEU A 282 25.52 -19.21 -9.54
CA LEU A 282 26.50 -18.36 -8.84
C LEU A 282 26.55 -18.61 -7.33
N THR A 283 25.60 -19.35 -6.76
CA THR A 283 25.67 -19.86 -5.39
C THR A 283 26.41 -21.20 -5.38
N PRO A 284 27.60 -21.32 -4.77
CA PRO A 284 28.23 -22.62 -4.58
C PRO A 284 27.36 -23.45 -3.63
N ALA A 285 27.05 -24.68 -4.04
CA ALA A 285 26.39 -25.66 -3.18
C ALA A 285 27.30 -26.00 -1.99
N THR A 286 27.01 -25.44 -0.82
CA THR A 286 27.53 -25.97 0.44
C THR A 286 26.83 -27.30 0.72
N GLN A 287 27.59 -28.39 0.56
CA GLN A 287 27.38 -29.65 1.27
C GLN A 287 27.52 -29.45 2.78
#